data_AF-A0ABD2VKI9-F1
#
_entry.id   AF-A0ABD2VKI9-F1
#
_cell.length_a   1.000
_cell.length_b   1.000
_cell.length_c   1.000
_cell.angle_alpha   90.00
_cell.angle_beta   90.00
_cell.angle_gamma   90.00
#
_symmetry.space_group_name_H-M   'P 1'
#
loop_
_entity.id
_entity.type
_entity.pdbx_description
1 polymer ?
#
loop_
_entity_poly.entity_id
_entity_poly.type
_entity_poly.pdbx_seq_one_letter_code
_entity_poly.pdbx_strand_id
1 'polypeptide(L)'
;MESNRAGQLTGKEIHGFRTLQDLDIPSILEEAKMRWLRPNEIHAILCNYKYFNIFVKPVNLPTSGTIVLFDRKMLRNFRKDGHNWKKKKDGKTVKEAHEHLKVGNDERIHVYYAHGEDLPTFVRRCYWLLDKSLEHIVLVHYRETQEKTILLSNAYH
;
A
#
# COMPACT_ATOMS: atom_id res chain seq x y z
N MET A 1 -34.30 17.52 -7.15
CA MET A 1 -33.14 18.42 -7.27
C MET A 1 -32.05 17.84 -6.40
N GLU A 2 -31.07 17.21 -7.04
CA GLU A 2 -29.99 16.48 -6.39
C GLU A 2 -29.12 17.45 -5.60
N SER A 3 -29.10 17.29 -4.27
CA SER A 3 -28.17 18.01 -3.43
C SER A 3 -26.76 17.54 -3.73
N ASN A 4 -25.96 18.49 -4.21
CA ASN A 4 -24.53 18.46 -4.42
C ASN A 4 -23.78 17.69 -3.30
N ARG A 5 -23.51 16.38 -3.48
CA ARG A 5 -22.77 15.54 -2.51
C ARG A 5 -21.25 15.64 -2.71
N ALA A 6 -20.72 16.85 -2.76
CA ALA A 6 -19.28 17.06 -2.79
C ALA A 6 -18.66 16.51 -1.49
N GLY A 7 -17.91 15.41 -1.57
CA GLY A 7 -17.12 14.87 -0.46
C GLY A 7 -17.57 13.54 0.16
N GLN A 8 -18.59 12.87 -0.37
CA GLN A 8 -18.91 11.49 0.06
C GLN A 8 -18.00 10.47 -0.63
N LEU A 9 -17.49 9.50 0.15
CA LEU A 9 -16.74 8.37 -0.37
C LEU A 9 -17.69 7.28 -0.90
N THR A 10 -17.31 6.69 -2.02
CA THR A 10 -17.95 5.52 -2.61
C THR A 10 -17.50 4.27 -1.86
N GLY A 11 -18.42 3.33 -1.62
CA GLY A 11 -18.13 2.09 -0.91
C GLY A 11 -18.11 2.23 0.61
N LYS A 12 -18.65 3.33 1.15
CA LYS A 12 -18.68 3.63 2.59
C LYS A 12 -19.38 2.56 3.43
N GLU A 13 -20.33 1.84 2.85
CA GLU A 13 -21.00 0.68 3.45
C GLU A 13 -20.07 -0.55 3.59
N ILE A 14 -18.98 -0.59 2.82
CA ILE A 14 -17.96 -1.65 2.86
C ILE A 14 -16.81 -1.24 3.78
N HIS A 15 -16.20 -0.06 3.54
CA HIS A 15 -15.00 0.36 4.27
C HIS A 15 -15.28 1.18 5.53
N GLY A 16 -16.49 1.72 5.71
CA GLY A 16 -16.94 2.40 6.93
C GLY A 16 -16.65 3.91 7.01
N PHE A 17 -15.89 4.47 6.06
CA PHE A 17 -15.54 5.90 6.03
C PHE A 17 -16.56 6.68 5.17
N ARG A 18 -17.20 7.73 5.68
CA ARG A 18 -18.24 8.45 4.92
C ARG A 18 -17.65 9.57 4.08
N THR A 19 -16.59 10.23 4.56
CA THR A 19 -15.92 11.36 3.92
C THR A 19 -14.39 11.20 3.92
N LEU A 20 -13.69 12.05 3.16
CA LEU A 20 -12.21 12.12 3.22
C LEU A 20 -11.71 12.56 4.60
N GLN A 21 -12.48 13.36 5.33
CA GLN A 21 -12.14 13.78 6.68
C GLN A 21 -12.19 12.60 7.65
N ASP A 22 -13.18 11.72 7.52
CA ASP A 22 -13.31 10.51 8.34
C ASP A 22 -12.16 9.52 8.08
N LEU A 23 -11.68 9.48 6.83
CA LEU A 23 -10.55 8.63 6.44
C LEU A 23 -9.22 9.12 7.02
N ASP A 24 -9.12 10.42 7.36
CA ASP A 24 -7.97 11.05 8.02
C ASP A 24 -6.60 10.66 7.41
N ILE A 25 -6.41 11.08 6.16
CA ILE A 25 -5.19 10.80 5.38
C ILE A 25 -3.89 11.22 6.08
N PRO A 26 -3.79 12.40 6.73
CA PRO A 26 -2.60 12.76 7.49
C PRO A 26 -2.22 11.72 8.55
N SER A 27 -3.19 11.26 9.35
CA SER A 27 -2.96 10.22 10.36
C SER A 27 -2.57 8.89 9.73
N ILE A 28 -3.23 8.48 8.63
CA ILE A 28 -2.87 7.26 7.88
C ILE A 28 -1.41 7.30 7.40
N LEU A 29 -0.96 8.44 6.85
CA LEU A 29 0.41 8.58 6.35
C LEU A 29 1.45 8.52 7.47
N GLU A 30 1.13 9.02 8.67
CA GLU A 30 2.01 8.90 9.83
C GLU A 30 2.05 7.45 10.34
N GLU A 31 0.88 6.82 10.49
CA GLU A 31 0.76 5.44 10.95
C GLU A 31 1.39 4.44 9.98
N ALA A 32 1.41 4.74 8.68
CA ALA A 32 2.04 3.92 7.64
C ALA A 32 3.54 3.68 7.87
N LYS A 33 4.23 4.57 8.60
CA LYS A 33 5.62 4.38 9.01
C LYS A 33 5.77 3.25 10.02
N MET A 34 4.74 3.06 10.86
CA MET A 34 4.79 2.21 12.04
C MET A 34 3.94 0.94 11.93
N ARG A 35 2.99 0.86 10.99
CA ARG A 35 2.18 -0.34 10.75
C ARG A 35 1.80 -0.47 9.28
N TRP A 36 1.34 -1.65 8.90
CA TRP A 36 0.64 -1.84 7.63
C TRP A 36 -0.72 -1.15 7.66
N LEU A 37 -1.18 -0.69 6.50
CA LEU A 37 -2.55 -0.17 6.35
C LEU A 37 -3.60 -1.25 6.65
N ARG A 38 -4.69 -0.84 7.29
CA ARG A 38 -5.83 -1.71 7.58
C ARG A 38 -6.61 -1.99 6.29
N PRO A 39 -7.25 -3.16 6.13
CA PRO A 39 -8.01 -3.48 4.93
C PRO A 39 -9.05 -2.42 4.53
N ASN A 40 -9.75 -1.84 5.51
CA ASN A 40 -10.72 -0.77 5.29
C ASN A 40 -10.08 0.50 4.71
N GLU A 41 -8.90 0.90 5.20
CA GLU A 41 -8.15 2.06 4.70
C GLU A 41 -7.71 1.84 3.24
N ILE A 42 -7.16 0.66 2.97
CA ILE A 42 -6.72 0.26 1.62
C ILE A 42 -7.91 0.28 0.65
N HIS A 43 -9.04 -0.33 1.03
CA HIS A 43 -10.24 -0.37 0.20
C HIS A 43 -10.78 1.04 -0.06
N ALA A 44 -10.84 1.90 0.95
CA ALA A 44 -11.31 3.27 0.81
C ALA A 44 -10.43 4.06 -0.17
N ILE A 45 -9.10 3.97 -0.04
CA ILE A 45 -8.15 4.65 -0.93
C ILE A 45 -8.30 4.14 -2.37
N LEU A 46 -8.36 2.82 -2.58
CA LEU A 46 -8.44 2.23 -3.92
C LEU A 46 -9.77 2.55 -4.62
N CYS A 47 -10.92 2.47 -3.92
CA CYS A 47 -12.22 2.82 -4.50
C CYS A 47 -12.35 4.30 -4.83
N ASN A 48 -11.65 5.15 -4.07
CA ASN A 48 -11.76 6.59 -4.16
C ASN A 48 -10.47 7.24 -4.71
N TYR A 49 -9.72 6.48 -5.52
CA TYR A 49 -8.40 6.84 -6.04
C TYR A 49 -8.32 8.22 -6.72
N LYS A 50 -9.44 8.71 -7.26
CA LYS A 50 -9.54 10.02 -7.94
C LYS A 50 -9.29 11.21 -7.02
N TYR A 51 -9.39 11.03 -5.70
CA TYR A 51 -9.04 12.07 -4.73
C TYR A 51 -7.55 12.09 -4.36
N PHE A 52 -6.77 11.15 -4.88
CA PHE A 52 -5.36 10.97 -4.54
C PHE A 52 -4.45 11.20 -5.74
N ASN A 53 -3.20 11.56 -5.47
CA ASN A 53 -2.20 11.72 -6.50
C ASN A 53 -1.80 10.35 -7.10
N ILE A 54 -2.00 10.19 -8.40
CA ILE A 54 -1.55 9.01 -9.15
C ILE A 54 -0.16 9.30 -9.72
N PHE A 55 0.81 8.46 -9.36
CA PHE A 55 2.16 8.58 -9.87
C PHE A 55 2.24 8.03 -11.30
N VAL A 56 2.79 8.85 -12.21
CA VAL A 56 2.96 8.51 -13.64
C VAL A 56 4.39 8.07 -13.98
N LYS A 57 5.27 7.98 -12.98
CA LYS A 57 6.63 7.45 -13.09
C LYS A 57 6.92 6.53 -11.90
N PRO A 58 7.78 5.50 -12.06
CA PRO A 58 8.21 4.70 -10.92
C PRO A 58 8.93 5.59 -9.90
N VAL A 59 8.74 5.30 -8.62
CA VAL A 59 9.54 5.90 -7.55
C VAL A 59 10.94 5.31 -7.56
N ASN A 60 11.93 5.99 -6.97
CA ASN A 60 13.30 5.47 -6.89
C ASN A 60 13.72 5.39 -5.42
N LEU A 61 14.06 4.19 -4.96
CA LEU A 61 14.47 3.86 -3.60
C LEU A 61 13.56 4.50 -2.52
N PRO A 62 12.23 4.27 -2.58
CA PRO A 62 11.31 4.78 -1.56
C PRO A 62 11.71 4.28 -0.16
N THR A 63 11.62 5.15 0.83
CA THR A 63 11.97 4.86 2.22
C THR A 63 10.81 4.18 2.96
N SER A 64 11.09 3.61 4.14
CA SER A 64 10.05 3.01 5.00
C SER A 64 8.96 4.03 5.32
N GLY A 65 7.70 3.58 5.30
CA GLY A 65 6.50 4.41 5.47
C GLY A 65 5.95 5.02 4.19
N THR A 66 6.69 4.94 3.07
CA THR A 66 6.22 5.48 1.80
C THR A 66 4.99 4.72 1.28
N ILE A 67 3.95 5.46 0.91
CA ILE A 67 2.77 4.95 0.21
C ILE A 67 2.65 5.67 -1.14
N VAL A 68 2.38 4.92 -2.20
CA VAL A 68 2.28 5.44 -3.56
C VAL A 68 1.11 4.80 -4.28
N LEU A 69 0.34 5.59 -5.02
CA LEU A 69 -0.78 5.11 -5.83
C LEU A 69 -0.43 5.18 -7.31
N PHE A 70 -0.72 4.12 -8.06
CA PHE A 70 -0.45 4.01 -9.48
C PHE A 70 -1.70 3.56 -10.24
N ASP A 71 -1.80 3.96 -11.51
CA ASP A 71 -2.65 3.30 -12.50
C ASP A 71 -1.76 2.45 -13.42
N ARG A 72 -1.91 1.12 -13.36
CA ARG A 72 -1.11 0.18 -14.16
C ARG A 72 -1.44 0.22 -15.65
N LYS A 73 -2.57 0.83 -16.05
CA LYS A 73 -2.87 1.13 -17.46
C LYS A 73 -1.95 2.23 -17.98
N MET A 74 -1.60 3.20 -17.14
CA MET A 74 -0.68 4.29 -17.48
C MET A 74 0.80 3.92 -17.26
N LEU A 75 1.09 3.12 -16.24
CA LEU A 75 2.46 2.75 -15.87
C LEU A 75 2.56 1.26 -15.51
N ARG A 76 2.86 0.41 -16.49
CA ARG A 76 2.99 -1.05 -16.28
C ARG A 76 4.18 -1.44 -15.41
N ASN A 77 5.27 -0.67 -15.48
CA ASN A 77 6.55 -0.94 -14.83
C ASN A 77 6.72 -0.17 -13.50
N PHE A 78 5.64 0.11 -12.78
CA PHE A 78 5.65 0.82 -11.50
C PHE A 78 6.55 0.16 -10.44
N ARG A 79 6.79 -1.15 -10.55
CA ARG A 79 7.69 -1.93 -9.68
C ARG A 79 9.19 -1.70 -9.93
N LYS A 80 9.58 -0.92 -10.94
CA LYS A 80 10.99 -0.53 -11.18
C LYS A 80 11.39 0.55 -10.17
N ASP A 81 11.44 0.17 -8.89
CA ASP A 81 11.62 1.09 -7.76
C ASP A 81 13.04 1.19 -7.23
N GLY A 82 14.01 0.59 -7.93
CA GLY A 82 15.44 0.66 -7.60
C GLY A 82 15.88 -0.28 -6.48
N HIS A 83 14.96 -0.85 -5.70
CA HIS A 83 15.29 -1.80 -4.63
C HIS A 83 15.67 -3.18 -5.20
N ASN A 84 16.65 -3.83 -4.58
CA ASN A 84 16.95 -5.23 -4.84
C ASN A 84 15.98 -6.12 -4.04
N TRP A 85 15.01 -6.71 -4.73
CA TRP A 85 14.06 -7.64 -4.12
C TRP A 85 14.56 -9.07 -4.21
N LYS A 86 14.26 -9.87 -3.18
CA LYS A 86 14.58 -11.29 -3.13
C LYS A 86 14.05 -12.01 -4.35
N LYS A 87 14.90 -12.80 -5.00
CA LYS A 87 14.54 -13.52 -6.23
C LYS A 87 14.21 -14.98 -5.97
N LYS A 88 13.48 -15.60 -6.90
CA LYS A 88 13.28 -17.05 -6.96
C LYS A 88 14.61 -17.73 -7.30
N LYS A 89 14.63 -19.07 -7.25
CA LYS A 89 15.83 -19.88 -7.57
C LYS A 89 16.39 -19.62 -8.98
N ASP A 90 15.57 -19.08 -9.89
CA ASP A 90 15.97 -18.69 -11.25
C ASP A 90 16.88 -17.45 -11.30
N GLY A 91 17.06 -16.72 -10.19
CA GLY A 91 17.86 -15.49 -10.12
C GLY A 91 17.31 -14.30 -10.93
N LYS A 92 16.10 -14.43 -11.50
CA LYS A 92 15.48 -13.44 -12.40
C LYS A 92 14.17 -12.91 -11.84
N THR A 93 13.30 -13.80 -11.36
CA THR A 93 11.95 -13.46 -10.95
C THR A 93 11.93 -13.04 -9.49
N VAL A 94 11.28 -11.92 -9.15
CA VAL A 94 11.07 -11.54 -7.75
C VAL A 94 10.23 -12.61 -7.06
N LYS A 95 10.63 -13.01 -5.85
CA LYS A 95 9.88 -13.93 -5.00
C LYS A 95 8.77 -13.13 -4.30
N GLU A 96 7.57 -13.17 -4.88
CA GLU A 96 6.37 -12.60 -4.28
C GLU A 96 5.52 -13.68 -3.59
N ALA A 97 5.01 -13.37 -2.40
CA ALA A 97 3.93 -14.12 -1.76
C ALA A 97 2.60 -13.40 -1.99
N HIS A 98 1.52 -14.14 -2.26
CA HIS A 98 0.23 -13.58 -2.62
C HIS A 98 -0.84 -13.98 -1.60
N GLU A 99 -1.63 -13.01 -1.15
CA GLU A 99 -2.73 -13.19 -0.21
C GLU A 99 -3.96 -12.38 -0.65
N HIS A 100 -5.11 -12.67 -0.05
CA HIS A 100 -6.28 -11.81 -0.09
C HIS A 100 -6.58 -11.25 1.30
N LEU A 101 -6.95 -9.96 1.37
CA LEU A 101 -7.45 -9.35 2.59
C LEU A 101 -8.97 -9.23 2.56
N LYS A 102 -9.57 -9.44 3.74
CA LYS A 102 -11.00 -9.25 3.96
C LYS A 102 -11.31 -7.84 4.40
N VAL A 103 -12.44 -7.32 3.93
CA VAL A 103 -13.06 -6.10 4.44
C VAL A 103 -14.48 -6.47 4.85
N GLY A 104 -14.77 -6.40 6.15
CA GLY A 104 -15.88 -7.15 6.73
C GLY A 104 -15.60 -8.66 6.62
N ASN A 105 -16.54 -9.41 6.04
CA ASN A 105 -16.45 -10.87 5.94
C ASN A 105 -15.93 -11.37 4.58
N ASP A 106 -15.87 -10.50 3.57
CA ASP A 106 -15.56 -10.89 2.20
C ASP A 106 -14.11 -10.54 1.84
N GLU A 107 -13.48 -11.41 1.06
CA GLU A 107 -12.20 -11.08 0.40
C GLU A 107 -12.43 -9.98 -0.65
N ARG A 108 -11.67 -8.88 -0.55
CA ARG A 108 -11.84 -7.74 -1.48
C ARG A 108 -10.55 -7.21 -2.09
N ILE A 109 -9.39 -7.55 -1.53
CA ILE A 109 -8.11 -6.95 -1.90
C ILE A 109 -7.08 -8.05 -2.16
N HIS A 110 -6.41 -8.01 -3.31
CA HIS A 110 -5.18 -8.75 -3.54
C HIS A 110 -4.00 -8.06 -2.87
N VAL A 111 -3.09 -8.84 -2.25
CA VAL A 111 -1.85 -8.33 -1.65
C VAL A 111 -0.65 -9.16 -2.07
N TYR A 112 0.34 -8.50 -2.68
CA TYR A 112 1.59 -9.13 -3.08
C TYR A 112 2.73 -8.60 -2.23
N TYR A 113 3.50 -9.51 -1.64
CA TYR A 113 4.59 -9.23 -0.70
C TYR A 113 5.93 -9.52 -1.35
N ALA A 114 6.83 -8.55 -1.35
CA ALA A 114 8.22 -8.73 -1.72
C ALA A 114 9.13 -8.32 -0.55
N HIS A 115 10.11 -9.15 -0.23
CA HIS A 115 11.15 -8.86 0.77
C HIS A 115 12.41 -8.37 0.07
N GLY A 116 13.10 -7.39 0.65
CA GLY A 116 14.41 -6.95 0.20
C GLY A 116 15.41 -8.09 0.23
N GLU A 117 16.31 -8.11 -0.75
CA GLU A 117 17.47 -9.00 -0.75
C GLU A 117 18.53 -8.45 0.22
N ASP A 118 18.85 -7.15 0.10
CA ASP A 118 19.87 -6.48 0.91
C ASP A 118 19.42 -6.29 2.37
N LEU A 119 18.13 -5.97 2.56
CA LEU A 119 17.51 -5.81 3.87
C LEU A 119 16.21 -6.64 3.94
N PRO A 120 16.25 -7.88 4.46
CA PRO A 120 15.09 -8.79 4.47
C PRO A 120 13.87 -8.29 5.25
N THR A 121 14.09 -7.34 6.16
CA THR A 121 13.06 -6.66 6.96
C THR A 121 12.37 -5.54 6.19
N PHE A 122 12.98 -5.06 5.11
CA PHE A 122 12.35 -4.10 4.23
C PHE A 122 11.42 -4.83 3.27
N VAL A 123 10.14 -4.48 3.33
CA VAL A 123 9.06 -5.17 2.62
C VAL A 123 8.28 -4.17 1.79
N ARG A 124 7.92 -4.59 0.58
CA ARG A 124 6.94 -3.92 -0.27
C ARG A 124 5.67 -4.75 -0.32
N ARG A 125 4.53 -4.13 -0.02
CA ARG A 125 3.20 -4.68 -0.31
C ARG A 125 2.56 -3.91 -1.45
N CYS A 126 2.07 -4.62 -2.45
CA CYS A 126 1.22 -4.05 -3.50
C CYS A 126 -0.23 -4.51 -3.27
N TYR A 127 -1.17 -3.57 -3.28
CA TYR A 127 -2.58 -3.80 -3.04
C TYR A 127 -3.42 -3.37 -4.25
N TRP A 128 -4.40 -4.18 -4.66
CA TRP A 128 -5.43 -3.78 -5.61
C TRP A 128 -6.73 -4.53 -5.34
N LEU A 129 -7.86 -3.99 -5.79
CA LEU A 129 -9.16 -4.61 -5.55
C LEU A 129 -9.34 -5.88 -6.39
N LEU A 130 -10.08 -6.84 -5.84
CA LEU A 130 -10.59 -8.01 -6.57
C LEU A 130 -11.62 -7.61 -7.63
N ASP A 131 -12.28 -6.46 -7.44
CA ASP A 131 -13.16 -5.83 -8.43
C ASP A 131 -12.41 -5.51 -9.73
N LYS A 132 -12.81 -6.18 -10.81
CA LYS A 132 -12.23 -6.05 -12.15
C LYS A 132 -12.36 -4.65 -12.74
N SER A 133 -13.34 -3.86 -12.30
CA SER A 133 -13.48 -2.48 -12.76
C SER A 133 -12.35 -1.59 -12.23
N LEU A 134 -11.77 -1.92 -11.08
CA LEU A 134 -10.78 -1.11 -10.36
C LEU A 134 -9.43 -1.79 -10.13
N GLU A 135 -9.24 -3.05 -10.55
CA GLU A 135 -7.97 -3.81 -10.38
C GLU A 135 -6.72 -3.15 -11.03
N HIS A 136 -6.94 -2.13 -11.86
CA HIS A 136 -5.88 -1.35 -12.50
C HIS A 136 -5.23 -0.33 -11.58
N ILE A 137 -5.92 0.07 -10.51
CA ILE A 137 -5.39 0.96 -9.49
C ILE A 137 -4.63 0.14 -8.45
N VAL A 138 -3.37 0.50 -8.23
CA VAL A 138 -2.47 -0.22 -7.33
C VAL A 138 -1.92 0.73 -6.28
N LEU A 139 -2.15 0.40 -5.02
CA LEU A 139 -1.53 1.07 -3.88
C LEU A 139 -0.29 0.28 -3.48
N VAL A 140 0.85 0.93 -3.34
CA VAL A 140 2.12 0.31 -2.94
C VAL A 140 2.56 0.92 -1.62
N HIS A 141 2.89 0.06 -0.65
CA HIS A 141 3.35 0.46 0.68
C HIS A 141 4.70 -0.19 0.97
N TYR A 142 5.68 0.63 1.32
CA TYR A 142 7.03 0.22 1.70
C TYR A 142 7.19 0.33 3.21
N ARG A 143 7.67 -0.73 3.87
CA ARG A 143 7.89 -0.70 5.32
C ARG A 143 9.04 -1.61 5.74
N GLU A 144 9.86 -1.09 6.62
CA GLU A 144 10.79 -1.88 7.43
C GLU A 144 10.03 -2.51 8.61
N THR A 145 10.01 -3.84 8.70
CA THR A 145 9.11 -4.56 9.60
C THR A 145 9.71 -4.96 10.94
N GLN A 146 11.02 -4.85 11.12
CA GLN A 146 11.62 -4.96 12.45
C GLN A 146 11.42 -3.65 13.19
N GLU A 147 10.96 -3.73 14.44
CA GLU A 147 11.28 -2.66 15.39
C GLU A 147 12.80 -2.53 15.36
N LYS A 148 13.31 -1.29 15.24
CA LYS A 148 14.70 -1.05 15.62
C LYS A 148 14.80 -1.59 17.03
N THR A 149 15.39 -2.78 17.22
CA THR A 149 16.05 -3.08 18.47
C THR A 149 17.04 -1.96 18.57
N ILE A 150 16.68 -0.91 19.32
CA ILE A 150 17.64 0.05 19.79
C ILE A 150 18.52 -0.84 20.64
N LEU A 151 19.57 -1.38 20.04
CA LEU A 151 20.79 -1.67 20.75
C LEU A 151 21.21 -0.28 21.24
N LEU A 152 20.55 0.16 22.31
CA LEU A 152 21.13 1.08 23.24
C LEU A 152 22.43 0.38 23.54
N SER A 153 23.47 0.96 22.98
CA SER A 153 24.79 0.88 23.52
C SER A 153 24.65 0.96 25.04
N ASN A 154 24.63 -0.20 25.68
CA ASN A 154 25.31 -0.37 26.96
C ASN A 154 26.81 -0.31 26.67
N ALA A 155 27.24 0.79 26.04
CA ALA A 155 28.43 1.49 26.47
C ALA A 155 27.96 2.30 27.69
N TYR A 156 28.75 2.31 28.75
CA TYR A 156 28.48 2.90 30.07
C TYR A 156 27.75 2.01 31.10
N HIS A 157 28.37 0.88 31.47
CA HIS A 157 29.09 0.76 32.75
C HIS A 157 29.81 -0.59 32.83
#